data_AF-A0A259BB14-F1
#
_entry.id   AF-A0A259BB14-F1
#
_cell.length_a   1.000
_cell.length_b   1.000
_cell.length_c   1.000
_cell.angle_alpha   90.00
_cell.angle_beta   90.00
_cell.angle_gamma   90.00
#
_symmetry.space_group_name_H-M   'P 1'
#
loop_
_entity.id
_entity.type
_entity.pdbx_description
1 polymer ?
#
loop_
_entity_poly.entity_id
_entity_poly.type
_entity_poly.pdbx_seq_one_letter_code
_entity_poly.pdbx_strand_id
1 'polypeptide(L)'
;DWLRAGGVEPGEVALLGNRQKVADVVARLLDLAEPYYESALIGVRALPFRSACAITTAQAVYRAIGTKVRAAGPYAWDERRSTTKGEKIGFAAAGAVQAALSRLASAEVSRSKTLWTRPA
;
A
#
# COMPACT_ATOMS: atom_id res chain seq x y z
N ASP A 1 0.73 -16.40 13.28
CA ASP A 1 -0.40 -16.22 12.36
C ASP A 1 -1.23 -15.04 12.85
N TRP A 2 -1.38 -13.98 12.06
CA TRP A 2 -2.05 -12.73 12.48
C TRP A 2 -3.56 -12.86 12.62
N LEU A 3 -4.19 -13.72 11.81
CA LEU A 3 -5.63 -13.97 11.91
C LEU A 3 -5.96 -14.60 13.27
N ARG A 4 -5.25 -15.69 13.62
CA ARG A 4 -5.43 -16.36 14.92
C ARG A 4 -5.10 -15.44 16.10
N ALA A 5 -4.06 -14.61 15.99
CA ALA A 5 -3.74 -13.61 17.02
C ALA A 5 -4.85 -12.56 17.20
N GLY A 6 -5.60 -12.25 16.13
CA GLY A 6 -6.81 -11.44 16.17
C GLY A 6 -8.09 -12.21 16.53
N GLY A 7 -7.99 -13.49 16.88
CA GLY A 7 -9.13 -14.34 17.23
C GLY A 7 -10.03 -14.69 16.05
N VAL A 8 -9.45 -14.81 14.84
CA VAL A 8 -10.10 -15.26 13.61
C VAL A 8 -9.41 -16.52 13.12
N GLU A 9 -10.14 -17.63 13.02
CA GLU A 9 -9.60 -18.81 12.35
C GLU A 9 -9.55 -18.59 10.82
N PRO A 10 -8.53 -19.09 10.10
CA PRO A 10 -8.38 -18.83 8.66
C PRO A 10 -9.60 -19.18 7.80
N GLY A 11 -10.39 -20.19 8.20
CA GLY A 11 -11.64 -20.57 7.52
C GLY A 11 -12.84 -19.68 7.83
N GLU A 12 -12.72 -18.77 8.79
CA GLU A 12 -13.82 -17.97 9.34
C GLU A 12 -13.74 -16.47 8.99
N VAL A 13 -12.80 -16.09 8.12
CA VAL A 13 -12.56 -14.70 7.71
C VAL A 13 -13.81 -14.04 7.11
N ALA A 14 -14.63 -14.81 6.41
CA ALA A 14 -15.84 -14.32 5.76
C ALA A 14 -17.06 -14.21 6.71
N LEU A 15 -16.98 -14.73 7.94
CA LEU A 15 -18.10 -14.69 8.87
C LEU A 15 -18.39 -13.26 9.32
N LEU A 16 -19.66 -12.86 9.28
CA LEU A 16 -20.10 -11.51 9.65
C LEU A 16 -19.65 -11.12 11.07
N GLY A 17 -19.69 -12.06 12.02
CA GLY A 17 -19.26 -11.85 13.40
C GLY A 17 -17.75 -11.56 13.56
N ASN A 18 -16.93 -11.87 12.55
CA ASN A 18 -15.49 -11.61 12.57
C ASN A 18 -15.08 -10.32 11.84
N ARG A 19 -16.02 -9.57 11.22
CA ARG A 19 -15.69 -8.39 10.39
C ARG A 19 -14.83 -7.35 11.10
N GLN A 20 -15.11 -7.05 12.37
CA GLN A 20 -14.28 -6.12 13.14
C GLN A 20 -12.86 -6.66 13.35
N LYS A 21 -12.73 -7.91 13.79
CA LYS A 21 -11.43 -8.55 14.01
C LYS A 21 -10.60 -8.60 12.72
N VAL A 22 -11.24 -8.92 11.59
CA VAL A 22 -10.59 -8.90 10.28
C VAL A 22 -10.18 -7.48 9.90
N ALA A 23 -11.01 -6.47 10.16
CA ALA A 23 -10.65 -5.06 9.94
C ALA A 23 -9.43 -4.64 10.75
N ASP A 24 -9.31 -5.09 12.01
CA ASP A 24 -8.16 -4.80 12.87
C ASP A 24 -6.88 -5.45 12.35
N VAL A 25 -6.96 -6.72 11.90
CA VAL A 25 -5.83 -7.41 11.26
C VAL A 25 -5.43 -6.72 9.96
N VAL A 26 -6.39 -6.26 9.16
CA VAL A 26 -6.13 -5.52 7.92
C VAL A 26 -5.53 -4.15 8.20
N ALA A 27 -5.97 -3.43 9.24
CA ALA A 27 -5.37 -2.18 9.64
C ALA A 27 -3.88 -2.36 9.96
N ARG A 28 -3.53 -3.43 10.69
CA ARG A 28 -2.13 -3.82 10.95
C ARG A 28 -1.36 -4.15 9.66
N LEU A 29 -1.98 -4.82 8.68
CA LEU A 29 -1.36 -5.09 7.38
C LEU A 29 -1.09 -3.81 6.59
N LEU A 30 -2.04 -2.87 6.62
CA LEU A 30 -1.88 -1.58 5.98
C LEU A 30 -0.78 -0.75 6.66
N ASP A 31 -0.68 -0.79 7.99
CA ASP A 31 0.42 -0.14 8.73
C ASP A 31 1.78 -0.75 8.36
N LEU A 32 1.84 -2.08 8.22
CA LEU A 32 3.05 -2.77 7.77
C LEU A 32 3.43 -2.40 6.33
N ALA A 33 2.45 -2.09 5.46
CA ALA A 33 2.69 -1.75 4.07
C ALA A 33 3.35 -0.37 3.88
N GLU A 34 3.06 0.61 4.76
CA GLU A 34 3.60 1.98 4.65
C GLU A 34 5.13 2.05 4.53
N PRO A 35 5.94 1.39 5.37
CA PRO A 35 7.39 1.43 5.21
C PRO A 35 7.88 0.71 3.95
N TYR A 36 7.10 -0.24 3.39
CA TYR A 36 7.41 -0.81 2.08
C TYR A 36 7.14 0.18 0.94
N TYR A 37 6.05 0.96 1.01
CA TYR A 37 5.78 2.03 0.06
C TYR A 37 6.91 3.07 0.06
N GLU A 38 7.37 3.50 1.25
CA GLU A 38 8.51 4.41 1.36
C GLU A 38 9.78 3.79 0.77
N SER A 39 10.07 2.51 1.10
CA SER A 39 11.26 1.83 0.57
C SER A 39 11.24 1.66 -0.95
N ALA A 40 10.07 1.55 -1.56
CA ALA A 40 9.93 1.37 -3.00
C ALA A 40 10.44 2.60 -3.78
N LEU A 41 10.36 3.80 -3.17
CA LEU A 41 10.81 5.06 -3.78
C LEU A 41 12.31 5.09 -4.05
N ILE A 42 13.09 4.34 -3.26
CA ILE A 42 14.53 4.19 -3.46
C ILE A 42 14.83 3.62 -4.86
N GLY A 43 14.01 2.66 -5.31
CA GLY A 43 14.17 2.02 -6.62
C GLY A 43 13.66 2.85 -7.81
N VAL A 44 12.80 3.85 -7.57
CA VAL A 44 12.15 4.64 -8.64
C VAL A 44 13.19 5.36 -9.52
N ARG A 45 14.29 5.85 -8.92
CA ARG A 45 15.35 6.56 -9.65
C ARG A 45 16.10 5.68 -10.66
N ALA A 46 16.12 4.35 -10.43
CA ALA A 46 16.81 3.40 -11.29
C ALA A 46 15.97 3.00 -12.52
N LEU A 47 14.70 3.44 -12.59
CA LEU A 47 13.79 3.08 -13.67
C LEU A 47 13.84 4.11 -14.81
N PRO A 48 13.62 3.67 -16.07
CA PRO A 48 13.28 4.59 -17.16
C PRO A 48 12.09 5.48 -16.76
N PHE A 49 12.07 6.74 -17.20
CA PHE A 49 11.09 7.72 -16.70
C PHE A 49 9.64 7.28 -16.82
N ARG A 50 9.27 6.72 -17.98
CA ARG A 50 7.91 6.22 -18.21
C ARG A 50 7.52 5.14 -17.20
N SER A 51 8.44 4.24 -16.90
CA SER A 51 8.26 3.19 -15.90
C SER A 51 8.21 3.77 -14.49
N ALA A 52 9.08 4.74 -14.17
CA ALA A 52 9.04 5.45 -12.89
C ALA A 52 7.67 6.09 -12.64
N CYS A 53 7.12 6.81 -13.62
CA CYS A 53 5.78 7.40 -13.54
C CYS A 53 4.68 6.34 -13.33
N ALA A 54 4.76 5.21 -14.04
CA ALA A 54 3.79 4.13 -13.91
C ALA A 54 3.83 3.50 -12.50
N ILE A 55 5.02 3.25 -11.97
CA ILE A 55 5.22 2.64 -10.64
C ILE A 55 4.77 3.60 -9.52
N THR A 56 5.15 4.88 -9.57
CA THR A 56 4.71 5.86 -8.56
C THR A 56 3.20 6.09 -8.59
N THR A 57 2.60 6.09 -9.79
CA THR A 57 1.13 6.15 -9.95
C THR A 57 0.45 4.92 -9.34
N ALA A 58 0.95 3.73 -9.64
CA ALA A 58 0.40 2.48 -9.09
C ALA A 58 0.48 2.47 -7.56
N GLN A 59 1.64 2.84 -7.00
CA GLN A 59 1.83 2.98 -5.56
C GLN A 59 0.77 3.90 -4.93
N ALA A 60 0.54 5.09 -5.51
CA ALA A 60 -0.45 6.04 -5.02
C ALA A 60 -1.88 5.46 -5.07
N VAL A 61 -2.25 4.78 -6.16
CA VAL A 61 -3.55 4.11 -6.31
C VAL A 61 -3.75 3.03 -5.24
N TYR A 62 -2.77 2.13 -5.06
CA TYR A 62 -2.89 1.03 -4.10
C TYR A 62 -2.93 1.51 -2.66
N ARG A 63 -2.11 2.51 -2.31
CA ARG A 63 -2.16 3.15 -0.99
C ARG A 63 -3.53 3.79 -0.74
N ALA A 64 -4.09 4.49 -1.73
CA ALA A 64 -5.42 5.11 -1.61
C ALA A 64 -6.54 4.08 -1.41
N ILE A 65 -6.48 2.91 -2.07
CA ILE A 65 -7.43 1.81 -1.82
C ILE A 65 -7.31 1.35 -0.36
N GLY A 66 -6.10 1.16 0.14
CA GLY A 66 -5.84 0.83 1.54
C GLY A 66 -6.46 1.83 2.51
N THR A 67 -6.29 3.13 2.27
CA THR A 67 -6.92 4.19 3.08
C THR A 67 -8.45 4.08 3.08
N LYS A 68 -9.07 3.81 1.93
CA LYS A 68 -10.54 3.62 1.86
C LYS A 68 -10.99 2.36 2.60
N VAL A 69 -10.25 1.27 2.50
CA VAL A 69 -10.50 0.03 3.26
C VAL A 69 -10.41 0.31 4.76
N ARG A 70 -9.36 1.00 5.22
CA ARG A 70 -9.20 1.39 6.62
C ARG A 70 -10.37 2.25 7.11
N ALA A 71 -10.77 3.25 6.33
CA ALA A 71 -11.88 4.14 6.67
C ALA A 71 -13.22 3.40 6.76
N ALA A 72 -13.43 2.38 5.92
CA ALA A 72 -14.63 1.56 5.94
C ALA A 72 -14.67 0.54 7.10
N GLY A 73 -13.50 0.11 7.60
CA GLY A 73 -13.37 -0.81 8.72
C GLY A 73 -14.16 -2.12 8.50
N PRO A 74 -15.07 -2.51 9.41
CA PRO A 74 -15.89 -3.73 9.28
C PRO A 74 -16.75 -3.78 8.01
N TYR A 75 -17.08 -2.62 7.43
CA TYR A 75 -17.90 -2.48 6.23
C TYR A 75 -17.07 -2.45 4.95
N ALA A 76 -15.76 -2.71 5.02
CA ALA A 76 -14.88 -2.70 3.86
C ALA A 76 -15.28 -3.73 2.79
N TRP A 77 -15.97 -4.81 3.18
CA TRP A 77 -16.34 -5.93 2.33
C TRP A 77 -17.79 -5.92 1.82
N ASP A 78 -18.59 -4.90 2.17
CA ASP A 78 -19.96 -4.77 1.64
C ASP A 78 -19.98 -4.45 0.15
N GLU A 79 -18.92 -3.81 -0.33
CA GLU A 79 -18.75 -3.44 -1.73
C GLU A 79 -17.27 -3.43 -2.11
N ARG A 80 -17.00 -3.46 -3.41
CA ARG A 80 -15.63 -3.36 -3.91
C ARG A 80 -15.10 -1.93 -3.74
N ARG A 81 -14.19 -1.73 -2.79
CA ARG A 81 -13.47 -0.46 -2.62
C ARG A 81 -12.57 -0.17 -3.82
N SER A 82 -12.66 1.03 -4.37
CA SER A 82 -11.91 1.43 -5.57
C SER A 82 -11.65 2.93 -5.60
N THR A 83 -10.73 3.33 -6.47
CA THR A 83 -10.47 4.74 -6.80
C THR A 83 -11.30 5.16 -8.01
N THR A 84 -11.83 6.36 -7.99
CA THR A 84 -12.57 7.00 -9.08
C THR A 84 -11.64 7.34 -10.26
N LYS A 85 -12.22 7.69 -11.41
CA LYS A 85 -11.45 8.15 -12.57
C LYS A 85 -10.68 9.45 -12.27
N GLY A 86 -11.29 10.39 -11.54
CA GLY A 86 -10.66 11.65 -11.15
C GLY A 86 -9.47 11.45 -10.20
N GLU A 87 -9.62 10.58 -9.21
CA GLU A 87 -8.51 10.21 -8.31
C GLU A 87 -7.32 9.63 -9.09
N LYS A 88 -7.59 8.75 -10.07
CA LYS A 88 -6.52 8.17 -10.91
C LYS A 88 -5.76 9.22 -11.72
N ILE A 89 -6.43 10.26 -12.21
CA ILE A 89 -5.77 11.38 -12.90
C ILE A 89 -4.86 12.13 -11.93
N GLY A 90 -5.36 12.44 -10.72
CA GLY A 90 -4.57 13.06 -9.65
C GLY A 90 -3.34 12.22 -9.28
N PHE A 91 -3.50 10.90 -9.14
CA PHE A 91 -2.39 9.99 -8.87
C PHE A 91 -1.39 9.91 -10.01
N ALA A 92 -1.83 9.96 -11.27
CA ALA A 92 -0.94 9.99 -12.42
C ALA A 92 -0.09 11.28 -12.46
N ALA A 93 -0.73 12.43 -12.19
CA ALA A 93 -0.03 13.70 -12.09
C ALA A 93 0.98 13.71 -10.93
N ALA A 94 0.57 13.29 -9.73
CA ALA A 94 1.44 13.19 -8.56
C ALA A 94 2.59 12.20 -8.81
N GLY A 95 2.30 11.05 -9.43
CA GLY A 95 3.30 10.04 -9.77
C GLY A 95 4.35 10.57 -10.75
N ALA A 96 3.95 11.36 -11.75
CA ALA A 96 4.88 12.01 -12.67
C ALA A 96 5.78 13.04 -11.97
N VAL A 97 5.22 13.86 -11.08
CA VAL A 97 5.99 14.81 -10.26
C VAL A 97 7.00 14.07 -9.39
N GLN A 98 6.56 13.03 -8.68
CA GLN A 98 7.42 12.22 -7.82
C GLN A 98 8.54 11.52 -8.61
N ALA A 99 8.24 11.00 -9.80
CA ALA A 99 9.23 10.41 -10.69
C ALA A 99 10.25 11.45 -11.20
N ALA A 100 9.84 12.70 -11.43
CA ALA A 100 10.74 13.78 -11.78
C ALA A 100 11.65 14.16 -10.60
N LEU A 101 11.08 14.37 -9.41
CA LEU A 101 11.81 14.71 -8.19
C LEU A 101 12.83 13.63 -7.79
N SER A 102 12.52 12.35 -8.04
CA SER A 102 13.44 11.24 -7.75
C SER A 102 14.77 11.30 -8.49
N ARG A 103 14.87 12.06 -9.59
CA ARG A 103 16.13 12.28 -10.33
C ARG A 103 17.01 13.35 -9.70
N LEU A 104 16.42 14.27 -8.95
CA LEU A 104 17.13 15.36 -8.28
C LEU A 104 17.64 14.91 -6.90
N ALA A 105 17.08 13.83 -6.37
CA ALA A 105 17.50 13.25 -5.11
C ALA A 105 18.96 12.75 -5.21
N SER A 106 19.87 13.48 -4.57
CA SER A 106 21.31 13.18 -4.55
C SER A 106 21.71 12.19 -3.43
N ALA A 107 20.80 11.86 -2.52
CA ALA A 107 21.11 11.05 -1.34
C ALA A 107 21.06 9.55 -1.64
N GLU A 108 22.08 8.82 -1.18
CA GLU A 108 21.99 7.38 -0.93
C GLU A 108 21.03 7.14 0.23
N VAL A 109 19.76 6.90 -0.09
CA VAL A 109 18.77 6.46 0.89
C VAL A 109 18.93 4.95 1.05
N SER A 110 19.41 4.51 2.21
CA SER A 110 19.46 3.09 2.55
C SER A 110 18.07 2.57 2.90
N ARG A 111 17.71 1.41 2.36
CA ARG A 111 16.51 0.67 2.81
C ARG A 111 16.65 0.33 4.30
N SER A 112 15.57 0.47 5.06
CA SER A 112 15.56 0.07 6.47
C SER A 112 15.89 -1.42 6.62
N LYS A 113 16.79 -1.74 7.57
CA LYS A 113 17.18 -3.12 7.91
C LYS A 113 16.07 -3.89 8.63
N THR A 114 15.03 -3.21 9.11
CA THR A 114 13.88 -3.84 9.78
C THR A 114 12.87 -4.43 8.80
N LEU A 115 12.94 -4.06 7.52
CA LEU A 115 12.09 -4.62 6.47
C LEU A 115 12.56 -6.02 6.11
N TRP A 116 11.61 -6.88 5.78
CA TRP A 116 11.92 -8.23 5.33
C TRP A 116 12.80 -8.20 4.08
N THR A 117 13.76 -9.13 4.04
CA THR A 117 14.65 -9.38 2.92
C THR A 117 14.57 -10.86 2.55
N ARG A 118 14.66 -11.16 1.26
CA ARG A 118 14.63 -12.54 0.77
C ARG A 118 15.91 -13.26 1.25
N PRO A 119 15.79 -14.45 1.88
CA PRO A 119 16.95 -15.29 2.15
C PRO A 119 17.68 -15.65 0.85
N ALA A 120 19.02 -15.70 0.91
CA ALA A 120 19.86 -16.10 -0.22
C ALA A 120 19.60 -17.55 -0.66
#